data_AF-A0A975T6P3-F1
#
_entry.id   AF-A0A975T6P3-F1
#
_cell.length_a   1.000
_cell.length_b   1.000
_cell.length_c   1.000
_cell.angle_alpha   90.00
_cell.angle_beta   90.00
_cell.angle_gamma   90.00
#
_symmetry.space_group_name_H-M   'P 1'
#
loop_
_entity.id
_entity.type
_entity.pdbx_description
1 polymer ?
#
loop_
_entity_poly.entity_id
_entity_poly.type
_entity_poly.pdbx_seq_one_letter_code
_entity_poly.pdbx_strand_id
1 'polypeptide(L)'
;MTIPVNIIGLASAATGGIAKGVTEVIKTKEHQKTIRLQNKMQAVNGGAECLKEIVSAYREYNIVVKEERTKRRKIEAWEKTTLAEIKQKRDCFLAFIDHSFAERSKNFEALFNVVDQAIASGNNEHLHLALDKITELAKSSPFQDLANLSTVQAALLDPEHEWKF
;
A
#
# COMPACT_ATOMS: atom_id res chain seq x y z
N MET A 1 -3.32 -125.42 2.41
CA MET A 1 -4.52 -124.78 1.82
C MET A 1 -4.20 -123.29 1.68
N THR A 2 -4.16 -122.81 0.44
CA THR A 2 -4.11 -121.40 -0.01
C THR A 2 -5.37 -120.66 0.50
N ILE A 3 -5.51 -119.33 0.68
CA ILE A 3 -5.17 -118.09 -0.08
C ILE A 3 -5.31 -116.85 0.93
N PRO A 4 -5.35 -115.53 0.58
CA PRO A 4 -4.29 -114.51 0.43
C PRO A 4 -4.34 -113.22 1.32
N VAL A 5 -3.23 -112.45 1.28
CA VAL A 5 -3.05 -110.97 1.06
C VAL A 5 -3.95 -109.95 1.79
N ASN A 6 -3.32 -108.99 2.50
CA ASN A 6 -3.53 -107.56 2.24
C ASN A 6 -2.33 -106.71 2.69
N ILE A 7 -1.57 -106.20 1.71
CA ILE A 7 -0.69 -105.03 1.86
C ILE A 7 -1.60 -103.82 1.58
N ILE A 8 -1.55 -102.76 2.41
CA ILE A 8 -1.62 -101.34 2.02
C ILE A 8 -1.82 -100.48 3.28
N GLY A 9 -0.99 -99.43 3.41
CA GLY A 9 -1.49 -98.13 3.87
C GLY A 9 -1.04 -97.66 5.26
N LEU A 10 0.26 -97.41 5.47
CA LEU A 10 0.70 -96.53 6.55
C LEU A 10 1.63 -95.44 6.04
N ALA A 11 1.11 -94.56 5.18
CA ALA A 11 1.68 -93.24 4.94
C ALA A 11 0.60 -92.35 4.32
N SER A 12 0.40 -91.14 4.88
CA SER A 12 -0.28 -89.97 4.27
C SER A 12 -1.43 -89.29 5.05
N ALA A 13 -1.64 -89.57 6.35
CA ALA A 13 -2.60 -88.76 7.13
C ALA A 13 -1.99 -87.54 7.86
N ALA A 14 -0.67 -87.51 8.09
CA ALA A 14 -0.03 -86.45 8.88
C ALA A 14 0.43 -85.23 8.04
N THR A 15 0.59 -85.36 6.73
CA THR A 15 1.13 -84.31 5.85
C THR A 15 0.11 -83.25 5.42
N GLY A 16 -1.19 -83.55 5.43
CA GLY A 16 -2.24 -82.62 4.97
C GLY A 16 -2.59 -81.49 5.94
N GLY A 17 -2.55 -81.76 7.25
CA GLY A 17 -2.84 -80.76 8.30
C GLY A 17 -1.70 -79.75 8.48
N ILE A 18 -0.45 -80.23 8.42
CA ILE A 18 0.75 -79.39 8.52
C ILE A 18 0.86 -78.46 7.31
N ALA A 19 0.61 -78.96 6.09
CA ALA A 19 0.65 -78.14 4.88
C ALA A 19 -0.43 -77.03 4.85
N LYS A 20 -1.66 -77.32 5.31
CA LYS A 20 -2.74 -76.31 5.42
C LYS A 20 -2.42 -75.23 6.46
N GLY A 21 -1.96 -75.62 7.66
CA GLY A 21 -1.58 -74.69 8.71
C GLY A 21 -0.40 -73.79 8.31
N VAL A 22 0.61 -74.35 7.62
CA VAL A 22 1.74 -73.57 7.10
C VAL A 22 1.29 -72.56 6.04
N THR A 23 0.39 -72.96 5.13
CA THR A 23 -0.11 -72.07 4.07
C THR A 23 -0.96 -70.91 4.63
N GLU A 24 -1.74 -71.17 5.67
CA GLU A 24 -2.57 -70.17 6.34
C GLU A 24 -1.71 -69.15 7.11
N VAL A 25 -0.72 -69.64 7.87
CA VAL A 25 0.25 -68.78 8.58
C VAL A 25 1.06 -67.90 7.62
N ILE A 26 1.43 -68.42 6.45
CA ILE A 26 2.13 -67.63 5.41
C ILE A 26 1.21 -66.51 4.88
N LYS A 27 -0.06 -66.81 4.59
CA LYS A 27 -1.04 -65.81 4.14
C LYS A 27 -1.27 -64.72 5.19
N THR A 28 -1.37 -65.08 6.47
CA THR A 28 -1.53 -64.10 7.57
C THR A 28 -0.31 -63.21 7.72
N LYS A 29 0.91 -63.76 7.59
CA LYS A 29 2.15 -62.98 7.64
C LYS A 29 2.29 -62.00 6.48
N GLU A 30 1.93 -62.41 5.26
CA GLU A 30 1.91 -61.52 4.09
C GLU A 30 0.89 -60.39 4.25
N HIS A 31 -0.31 -60.69 4.76
CA HIS A 31 -1.33 -59.67 5.04
C HIS A 31 -0.89 -58.70 6.15
N GLN A 32 -0.18 -59.18 7.17
CA GLN A 32 0.35 -58.31 8.22
C GLN A 32 1.52 -57.44 7.74
N LYS A 33 2.29 -57.93 6.76
CA LYS A 33 3.36 -57.17 6.10
C LYS A 33 2.82 -56.04 5.23
N THR A 34 1.73 -56.27 4.48
CA THR A 34 1.07 -55.21 3.68
C THR A 34 0.47 -54.13 4.56
N ILE A 35 -0.19 -54.47 5.67
CA ILE A 35 -0.72 -53.49 6.63
C ILE A 35 0.41 -52.64 7.24
N ARG A 36 1.52 -53.26 7.64
CA ARG A 36 2.70 -52.53 8.16
C ARG A 36 3.30 -51.59 7.11
N LEU A 37 3.31 -52.00 5.85
CA LEU A 37 3.78 -51.15 4.76
C LEU A 37 2.84 -49.97 4.52
N GLN A 38 1.52 -50.20 4.51
CA GLN A 38 0.52 -49.13 4.41
C GLN A 38 0.62 -48.13 5.56
N ASN A 39 0.77 -48.57 6.81
CA ASN A 39 0.92 -47.67 7.95
C ASN A 39 2.22 -46.84 7.87
N LYS A 40 3.32 -47.42 7.38
CA LYS A 40 4.56 -46.68 7.13
C LYS A 40 4.38 -45.65 6.01
N MET A 41 3.70 -46.01 4.93
CA MET A 41 3.39 -45.08 3.83
C MET A 41 2.50 -43.93 4.31
N GLN A 42 1.49 -44.21 5.15
CA GLN A 42 0.64 -43.17 5.74
C GLN A 42 1.42 -42.22 6.67
N ALA A 43 2.32 -42.75 7.50
CA ALA A 43 3.17 -41.92 8.37
C ALA A 43 4.12 -41.01 7.57
N VAL A 44 4.73 -41.54 6.50
CA VAL A 44 5.60 -40.76 5.60
C VAL A 44 4.79 -39.70 4.85
N ASN A 45 3.59 -40.04 4.37
CA ASN A 45 2.69 -39.09 3.71
C ASN A 45 2.24 -37.98 4.65
N GLY A 46 1.83 -38.31 5.90
CA GLY A 46 1.44 -37.30 6.89
C GLY A 46 2.60 -36.36 7.25
N GLY A 47 3.82 -36.88 7.42
CA GLY A 47 5.00 -36.04 7.63
C GLY A 47 5.32 -35.13 6.45
N ALA A 48 5.16 -35.62 5.22
CA ALA A 48 5.33 -34.83 4.00
C ALA A 48 4.25 -33.76 3.83
N GLU A 49 3.00 -34.03 4.26
CA GLU A 49 1.90 -33.07 4.26
C GLU A 49 2.15 -31.93 5.27
N CYS A 50 2.54 -32.25 6.50
CA CYS A 50 2.89 -31.24 7.50
C CYS A 50 4.05 -30.33 7.02
N LEU A 51 5.07 -30.91 6.38
CA LEU A 51 6.17 -30.11 5.83
C LEU A 51 5.69 -29.18 4.72
N LYS A 52 4.81 -29.65 3.84
CA LYS A 52 4.20 -28.82 2.79
C LYS A 52 3.38 -27.67 3.37
N GLU A 53 2.59 -27.93 4.41
CA GLU A 53 1.80 -26.90 5.09
C GLU A 53 2.70 -25.81 5.71
N ILE A 54 3.77 -26.21 6.42
CA ILE A 54 4.72 -25.26 7.01
C ILE A 54 5.40 -24.41 5.93
N VAL A 55 5.85 -25.04 4.84
CA VAL A 55 6.49 -24.33 3.73
C VAL A 55 5.51 -23.39 3.04
N SER A 56 4.25 -23.80 2.86
CA SER A 56 3.19 -22.95 2.29
C SER A 56 2.93 -21.74 3.19
N ALA A 57 2.70 -21.97 4.49
CA ALA A 57 2.45 -20.92 5.46
C ALA A 57 3.60 -19.92 5.54
N TYR A 58 4.86 -20.39 5.51
CA TYR A 58 6.03 -19.52 5.48
C TYR A 58 6.11 -18.71 4.18
N ARG A 59 5.79 -19.32 3.04
CA ARG A 59 5.75 -18.61 1.75
C ARG A 59 4.68 -17.53 1.76
N GLU A 60 3.47 -17.85 2.21
CA GLU A 60 2.35 -16.91 2.33
C GLU A 60 2.70 -15.74 3.26
N TYR A 61 3.28 -16.03 4.43
CA TYR A 61 3.78 -15.01 5.34
C TYR A 61 4.79 -14.06 4.65
N ASN A 62 5.76 -14.61 3.91
CA ASN A 62 6.74 -13.78 3.20
C ASN A 62 6.12 -12.91 2.10
N ILE A 63 5.09 -13.41 1.41
CA ILE A 63 4.36 -12.64 0.41
C ILE A 63 3.67 -11.45 1.11
N VAL A 64 2.92 -11.71 2.17
CA VAL A 64 2.23 -10.67 2.96
C VAL A 64 3.21 -9.63 3.48
N VAL A 65 4.35 -10.05 4.05
CA VAL A 65 5.38 -9.11 4.53
C VAL A 65 5.92 -8.22 3.41
N LYS A 66 6.15 -8.76 2.22
CA LYS A 66 6.63 -7.97 1.08
C LYS A 66 5.58 -6.99 0.59
N GLU A 67 4.32 -7.40 0.53
CA GLU A 67 3.20 -6.54 0.14
C GLU A 67 3.01 -5.40 1.15
N GLU A 68 2.97 -5.70 2.44
CA GLU A 68 2.79 -4.69 3.49
C GLU A 68 3.98 -3.71 3.56
N ARG A 69 5.22 -4.20 3.38
CA ARG A 69 6.38 -3.31 3.24
C ARG A 69 6.26 -2.38 2.04
N THR A 70 5.76 -2.88 0.92
CA THR A 70 5.55 -2.07 -0.29
C THR A 70 4.45 -1.03 -0.08
N LYS A 71 3.34 -1.39 0.57
CA LYS A 71 2.27 -0.47 0.94
C LYS A 71 2.77 0.63 1.86
N ARG A 72 3.54 0.31 2.90
CA ARG A 72 4.13 1.30 3.82
C ARG A 72 5.06 2.27 3.11
N ARG A 73 5.97 1.76 2.26
CA ARG A 73 6.84 2.64 1.43
C ARG A 73 6.03 3.55 0.51
N LYS A 74 4.93 3.04 -0.07
CA LYS A 74 4.04 3.87 -0.90
C LYS A 74 3.38 4.98 -0.09
N ILE A 75 2.95 4.70 1.13
CA ILE A 75 2.39 5.69 2.06
C ILE A 75 3.45 6.74 2.42
N GLU A 76 4.66 6.32 2.78
CA GLU A 76 5.77 7.23 3.12
C GLU A 76 6.15 8.13 1.93
N ALA A 77 6.23 7.56 0.72
CA ALA A 77 6.51 8.33 -0.48
C ALA A 77 5.38 9.33 -0.80
N TRP A 78 4.12 8.90 -0.69
CA TRP A 78 2.96 9.76 -0.88
C TRP A 78 2.94 10.90 0.14
N GLU A 79 3.12 10.59 1.43
CA GLU A 79 3.19 11.57 2.51
C GLU A 79 4.28 12.62 2.22
N LYS A 80 5.49 12.17 1.88
CA LYS A 80 6.61 13.08 1.58
C LYS A 80 6.29 14.03 0.43
N THR A 81 5.75 13.51 -0.67
CA THR A 81 5.40 14.32 -1.84
C THR A 81 4.27 15.29 -1.52
N THR A 82 3.20 14.83 -0.89
CA THR A 82 2.06 15.69 -0.51
C THR A 82 2.46 16.77 0.48
N LEU A 83 3.31 16.47 1.47
CA LEU A 83 3.83 17.49 2.39
C LEU A 83 4.72 18.51 1.68
N ALA A 84 5.53 18.09 0.71
CA ALA A 84 6.34 19.00 -0.09
C ALA A 84 5.46 19.93 -0.94
N GLU A 85 4.43 19.40 -1.60
CA GLU A 85 3.46 20.18 -2.37
C GLU A 85 2.73 21.20 -1.49
N ILE A 86 2.26 20.80 -0.30
CA ILE A 86 1.58 21.70 0.65
C ILE A 86 2.53 22.83 1.07
N LYS A 87 3.79 22.51 1.40
CA LYS A 87 4.78 23.52 1.78
C LYS A 87 5.06 24.49 0.64
N GLN A 88 5.24 24.00 -0.58
CA GLN A 88 5.48 24.85 -1.75
C GLN A 88 4.29 25.80 -2.00
N LYS A 89 3.06 25.28 -1.95
CA LYS A 89 1.85 26.10 -2.11
C LYS A 89 1.74 27.16 -1.02
N ARG A 90 2.02 26.80 0.23
CA ARG A 90 2.06 27.75 1.36
C ARG A 90 3.11 28.84 1.13
N ASP A 91 4.32 28.46 0.74
CA ASP A 91 5.43 29.41 0.59
C ASP A 91 5.17 30.38 -0.56
N CYS A 92 4.61 29.89 -1.68
CA CYS A 92 4.14 30.75 -2.77
C CYS A 92 3.04 31.71 -2.32
N PHE A 93 2.06 31.21 -1.56
CA PHE A 93 0.97 32.04 -1.03
C PHE A 93 1.46 33.13 -0.06
N LEU A 94 2.40 32.80 0.83
CA LEU A 94 2.99 33.77 1.74
C LEU A 94 3.80 34.83 0.98
N ALA A 95 4.57 34.43 -0.03
CA ALA A 95 5.31 35.36 -0.87
C ALA A 95 4.38 36.33 -1.63
N PHE A 96 3.25 35.82 -2.15
CA PHE A 96 2.21 36.65 -2.75
C PHE A 96 1.70 37.70 -1.77
N ILE A 97 1.32 37.27 -0.55
CA ILE A 97 0.82 38.18 0.49
C ILE A 97 1.86 39.27 0.79
N ASP A 98 3.10 38.88 1.07
CA ASP A 98 4.15 39.83 1.42
C ASP A 98 4.37 40.86 0.30
N HIS A 99 4.39 40.42 -0.95
CA HIS A 99 4.57 41.33 -2.09
C HIS A 99 3.37 42.27 -2.28
N SER A 100 2.14 41.75 -2.27
CA SER A 100 0.93 42.56 -2.48
C SER A 100 0.76 43.62 -1.39
N PHE A 101 1.07 43.29 -0.14
CA PHE A 101 1.01 44.27 0.95
C PHE A 101 2.15 45.28 0.88
N ALA A 102 3.37 44.87 0.53
CA ALA A 102 4.50 45.79 0.35
C ALA A 102 4.26 46.79 -0.78
N GLU A 103 3.72 46.32 -1.91
CA GLU A 103 3.35 47.18 -3.04
C GLU A 103 2.23 48.16 -2.68
N ARG A 104 1.19 47.68 -1.99
CA ARG A 104 0.14 48.58 -1.48
C ARG A 104 0.68 49.65 -0.54
N SER A 105 1.63 49.32 0.34
CA SER A 105 2.28 50.32 1.21
C SER A 105 2.94 51.42 0.37
N LYS A 106 3.74 51.03 -0.63
CA LYS A 106 4.40 51.98 -1.55
C LYS A 106 3.39 52.84 -2.32
N ASN A 107 2.29 52.24 -2.78
CA ASN A 107 1.25 52.96 -3.50
C ASN A 107 0.54 53.99 -2.60
N PHE A 108 0.25 53.64 -1.35
CA PHE A 108 -0.30 54.61 -0.39
C PHE A 108 0.69 55.74 -0.10
N GLU A 109 1.96 55.43 0.17
CA GLU A 109 3.00 56.44 0.37
C GLU A 109 3.11 57.41 -0.81
N ALA A 110 3.11 56.88 -2.04
CA ALA A 110 3.15 57.70 -3.25
C ALA A 110 1.90 58.59 -3.38
N LEU A 111 0.70 58.08 -3.11
CA LEU A 111 -0.53 58.85 -3.16
C LEU A 111 -0.56 59.96 -2.10
N PHE A 112 -0.08 59.70 -0.88
CA PHE A 112 0.03 60.72 0.17
C PHE A 112 1.04 61.81 -0.20
N ASN A 113 2.17 61.47 -0.83
CA ASN A 113 3.11 62.46 -1.33
C ASN A 113 2.47 63.38 -2.39
N VAL A 114 1.59 62.84 -3.26
CA VAL A 114 0.82 63.65 -4.23
C VAL A 114 -0.16 64.58 -3.52
N VAL A 115 -0.83 64.10 -2.45
CA VAL A 115 -1.70 64.93 -1.61
C VAL A 115 -0.93 66.11 -1.02
N ASP A 116 0.25 65.86 -0.43
CA ASP A 116 1.10 66.91 0.15
C ASP A 116 1.52 67.95 -0.90
N GLN A 117 1.88 67.51 -2.12
CA GLN A 117 2.21 68.40 -3.24
C GLN A 117 1.01 69.21 -3.72
N ALA A 118 -0.18 68.60 -3.79
CA ALA A 118 -1.41 69.28 -4.19
C ALA A 118 -1.82 70.36 -3.17
N ILE A 119 -1.66 70.07 -1.88
CA ILE A 119 -1.88 71.04 -0.80
C ILE A 119 -0.89 72.20 -0.92
N ALA A 120 0.40 71.90 -1.08
CA ALA A 120 1.45 72.93 -1.19
C ALA A 120 1.28 73.84 -2.43
N SER A 121 0.76 73.29 -3.53
CA SER A 121 0.52 74.02 -4.78
C SER A 121 -0.85 74.69 -4.86
N GLY A 122 -1.75 74.46 -3.88
CA GLY A 122 -3.13 74.96 -3.90
C GLY A 122 -3.99 74.35 -5.01
N ASN A 123 -3.58 73.21 -5.59
CA ASN A 123 -4.27 72.56 -6.69
C ASN A 123 -5.37 71.62 -6.17
N ASN A 124 -6.56 72.19 -5.97
CA ASN A 124 -7.73 71.44 -5.45
C ASN A 124 -8.18 70.29 -6.37
N GLU A 125 -7.94 70.38 -7.68
CA GLU A 125 -8.31 69.31 -8.62
C GLU A 125 -7.40 68.09 -8.44
N HIS A 126 -6.09 68.30 -8.34
CA HIS A 126 -5.13 67.23 -8.01
C HIS A 126 -5.38 66.62 -6.63
N LEU A 127 -5.73 67.45 -5.64
CA LEU A 127 -6.05 66.98 -4.30
C LEU A 127 -7.27 66.06 -4.31
N HIS A 128 -8.34 66.44 -5.01
CA HIS A 128 -9.55 65.62 -5.09
C HIS A 128 -9.26 64.28 -5.78
N LEU A 129 -8.53 64.31 -6.91
CA LEU A 129 -8.16 63.08 -7.63
C LEU A 129 -7.31 62.14 -6.77
N ALA A 130 -6.34 62.66 -6.02
CA ALA A 130 -5.50 61.84 -5.15
C ALA A 130 -6.30 61.19 -4.01
N LEU A 131 -7.22 61.93 -3.37
CA LEU A 131 -8.09 61.40 -2.33
C LEU A 131 -9.07 60.33 -2.85
N ASP A 132 -9.60 60.52 -4.05
CA ASP A 132 -10.44 59.52 -4.72
C ASP A 132 -9.65 58.23 -4.98
N LYS A 133 -8.41 58.35 -5.46
CA LYS A 133 -7.52 57.19 -5.68
C LYS A 133 -7.13 56.47 -4.39
N ILE A 134 -6.88 57.20 -3.30
CA ILE A 134 -6.66 56.59 -1.97
C ILE A 134 -7.89 55.80 -1.55
N THR A 135 -9.08 56.37 -1.73
CA THR A 135 -10.35 55.71 -1.37
C THR A 135 -10.62 54.47 -2.24
N GLU A 136 -10.35 54.56 -3.54
CA GLU A 136 -10.45 53.44 -4.49
C GLU A 136 -9.50 52.30 -4.09
N LEU A 137 -8.23 52.62 -3.81
CA LEU A 137 -7.24 51.65 -3.35
C LEU A 137 -7.65 51.04 -2.00
N ALA A 138 -8.15 51.83 -1.05
CA ALA A 138 -8.64 51.34 0.24
C ALA A 138 -9.86 50.41 0.11
N LYS A 139 -10.73 50.62 -0.88
CA LYS A 139 -11.87 49.75 -1.18
C LYS A 139 -11.47 48.45 -1.87
N SER A 140 -10.37 48.46 -2.63
CA SER A 140 -9.86 47.24 -3.28
C SER A 140 -9.26 46.27 -2.27
N SER A 141 -9.63 44.98 -2.38
CA SER A 141 -9.06 43.92 -1.55
C SER A 141 -7.84 43.33 -2.25
N PRO A 142 -6.69 43.15 -1.56
CA PRO A 142 -5.54 42.43 -2.13
C PRO A 142 -5.84 40.95 -2.38
N PHE A 143 -6.98 40.46 -1.89
CA PHE A 143 -7.47 39.10 -2.13
C PHE A 143 -8.52 39.03 -3.24
N GLN A 144 -8.81 40.11 -3.98
CA GLN A 144 -9.78 40.02 -5.08
C GLN A 144 -9.34 39.01 -6.14
N ASP A 145 -8.06 38.99 -6.49
CA ASP A 145 -7.52 38.04 -7.47
C ASP A 145 -7.48 36.60 -6.90
N LEU A 146 -7.39 36.48 -5.58
CA LEU A 146 -7.45 35.20 -4.86
C LEU A 146 -8.87 34.74 -4.52
N ALA A 147 -9.89 35.58 -4.70
CA ALA A 147 -11.27 35.29 -4.34
C ALA A 147 -11.81 34.08 -5.11
N ASN A 148 -11.22 33.79 -6.27
CA ASN A 148 -11.47 32.56 -6.98
C ASN A 148 -10.40 31.50 -6.66
N LEU A 149 -10.62 30.80 -5.54
CA LEU A 149 -9.72 29.72 -5.08
C LEU A 149 -9.47 28.64 -6.14
N SER A 150 -10.39 28.44 -7.08
CA SER A 150 -10.21 27.51 -8.21
C SER A 150 -9.14 28.00 -9.20
N THR A 151 -9.07 29.31 -9.44
CA THR A 151 -8.07 29.94 -10.30
C THR A 151 -6.71 29.97 -9.64
N VAL A 152 -6.66 30.22 -8.32
CA VAL A 152 -5.44 30.13 -7.51
C VAL A 152 -4.93 28.69 -7.49
N GLN A 153 -5.81 27.70 -7.34
CA GLN A 153 -5.45 26.30 -7.40
C GLN A 153 -4.86 25.94 -8.77
N ALA A 154 -5.45 26.42 -9.87
CA ALA A 154 -4.93 26.20 -11.22
C ALA A 154 -3.56 26.87 -11.42
N ALA A 155 -3.38 28.11 -10.97
CA ALA A 155 -2.12 28.85 -11.03
C ALA A 155 -1.02 28.19 -10.19
N LEU A 156 -1.34 27.66 -9.01
CA LEU A 156 -0.41 26.91 -8.15
C LEU A 156 -0.05 25.52 -8.71
N LEU A 157 -0.85 24.99 -9.63
CA LEU A 157 -0.58 23.73 -10.31
C LEU A 157 0.21 23.93 -11.61
N ASP A 158 0.37 25.18 -12.07
CA ASP A 158 1.13 25.56 -13.25
C ASP A 158 2.52 26.10 -12.85
N PRO A 159 3.62 25.34 -13.12
CA PRO A 159 4.97 25.76 -12.78
C PRO A 159 5.45 27.03 -13.50
N GLU A 160 4.84 27.39 -14.63
CA GLU A 160 5.22 28.52 -15.48
C GLU A 160 4.32 29.74 -15.27
N HIS A 161 3.45 29.71 -14.25
CA HIS A 161 2.51 30.80 -14.00
C HIS A 161 3.21 32.06 -13.48
N GLU A 162 3.29 33.08 -14.33
CA GLU A 162 3.75 34.41 -13.95
C GLU A 162 2.61 35.22 -13.31
N TRP A 163 2.77 35.52 -12.02
CA TRP A 163 1.88 36.45 -11.31
C TRP A 163 2.18 37.88 -11.76
N LYS A 164 1.22 38.51 -12.45
CA LYS A 164 1.27 39.93 -12.83
C LYS A 164 0.48 40.73 -11.79
N PHE A 165 1.15 41.69 -11.16
CA PHE A 165 0.60 42.60 -10.16
C PHE A 165 0.43 43.99 -10.78
#